data_AF-A0A955A9E6-F1
#
_entry.id   AF-A0A955A9E6-F1
#
_cell.length_a   1.000
_cell.length_b   1.000
_cell.length_c   1.000
_cell.angle_alpha   90.00
_cell.angle_beta   90.00
_cell.angle_gamma   90.00
#
_symmetry.space_group_name_H-M   'P 1'
#
loop_
_entity.id
_entity.type
_entity.pdbx_description
1 polymer ?
#
loop_
_entity_poly.entity_id
_entity_poly.type
_entity_poly.pdbx_seq_one_letter_code
_entity_poly.pdbx_strand_id
1 'polypeptide(L)' 'MTRTKVLLLGASGSIGASTLDVLRKHADKFELVGVAAGKRHAELIACVKEFRPQVAALTNAAAAK' A
#
# COMPACT_ATOMS: atom_id res chain seq x y z
N MET A 1 7.76 8.15 20.19
CA MET A 1 7.23 8.99 19.09
C MET A 1 6.11 8.23 18.41
N THR A 2 4.98 8.87 18.10
CA THR A 2 3.86 8.25 17.38
C THR A 2 4.12 8.28 15.87
N ARG A 3 4.03 7.13 15.20
CA ARG A 3 4.15 7.04 13.73
C ARG A 3 2.92 7.66 13.07
N THR A 4 3.12 8.32 11.93
CA THR A 4 2.05 8.86 11.10
C THR A 4 1.40 7.73 10.31
N LYS A 5 0.09 7.55 10.48
CA LYS A 5 -0.69 6.54 9.77
C LYS A 5 -1.01 7.03 8.36
N VAL A 6 -0.74 6.19 7.37
CA VAL A 6 -0.92 6.50 5.94
C VAL A 6 -1.84 5.49 5.29
N LEU A 7 -2.82 5.99 4.53
CA LEU A 7 -3.66 5.20 3.64
C LEU A 7 -3.29 5.54 2.19
N LEU A 8 -2.84 4.55 1.41
CA LEU A 8 -2.38 4.76 0.05
C LEU A 8 -3.41 4.28 -0.98
N LEU A 9 -4.05 5.22 -1.68
CA LEU A 9 -5.00 4.94 -2.75
C LEU A 9 -4.29 5.00 -4.11
N GLY A 10 -4.24 3.88 -4.83
CA GLY A 10 -3.54 3.78 -6.11
C GLY A 10 -2.08 3.35 -5.97
N ALA A 11 -1.79 2.40 -5.07
CA ALA A 11 -0.43 1.94 -4.76
C ALA A 11 0.35 1.39 -5.95
N SER A 12 -0.35 0.87 -6.97
CA SER A 12 0.30 0.43 -8.20
C SER A 12 0.77 1.60 -9.08
N GLY A 13 0.16 2.79 -8.99
CA GLY A 13 0.52 3.96 -9.81
C GLY A 13 1.97 4.41 -9.64
N SER A 14 2.49 5.23 -10.55
CA SER A 14 3.86 5.78 -10.42
C SER A 14 4.05 6.53 -9.08
N ILE A 15 3.04 7.31 -8.67
CA ILE A 15 3.01 7.98 -7.36
C ILE A 15 2.97 6.96 -6.22
N GLY A 16 2.21 5.88 -6.38
CA GLY A 16 2.11 4.80 -5.40
C GLY A 16 3.46 4.13 -5.16
N ALA A 17 4.16 3.73 -6.23
CA ALA A 17 5.49 3.12 -6.14
C ALA A 17 6.50 4.04 -5.42
N SER A 18 6.55 5.33 -5.81
CA SER A 18 7.42 6.29 -5.13
C SER A 18 7.04 6.52 -3.66
N THR A 19 5.73 6.50 -3.34
CA THR A 19 5.26 6.62 -1.95
C THR A 19 5.70 5.41 -1.12
N LEU A 20 5.64 4.20 -1.68
CA LEU A 20 6.14 2.99 -1.01
C LEU A 20 7.64 3.07 -0.75
N ASP A 21 8.44 3.63 -1.66
CA ASP A 21 9.88 3.83 -1.43
C ASP A 21 10.16 4.79 -0.26
N VAL A 22 9.37 5.86 -0.11
CA VAL A 22 9.48 6.78 1.03
C VAL A 22 9.09 6.07 2.33
N LEU A 23 8.02 5.28 2.30
CA LEU A 23 7.56 4.48 3.45
C LEU A 23 8.61 3.47 3.90
N ARG A 24 9.34 2.82 2.96
CA ARG A 24 10.47 1.92 3.28
C ARG A 24 11.60 2.65 4.00
N LYS A 25 12.00 3.81 3.46
CA LYS A 25 13.14 4.59 3.99
C LYS A 25 12.84 5.24 5.34
N HIS A 26 11.57 5.45 5.67
CA HIS A 26 11.13 6.13 6.88
C HIS A 26 10.12 5.30 7.68
N ALA A 27 10.36 3.99 7.79
CA ALA A 27 9.50 3.07 8.54
C ALA A 27 9.38 3.44 10.03
N ASP A 28 10.36 4.17 10.57
CA ASP A 28 10.37 4.74 11.92
C ASP A 28 9.35 5.88 12.10
N LYS A 29 8.98 6.57 11.02
CA LYS A 29 8.07 7.72 11.03
C LYS A 29 6.68 7.42 10.53
N PHE A 30 6.54 6.46 9.61
CA PHE A 30 5.27 6.18 8.95
C PHE A 30 4.83 4.74 9.12
N GLU A 31 3.51 4.55 9.21
CA GLU A 31 2.83 3.27 9.26
C GLU A 31 1.80 3.19 8.14
N LEU A 32 1.97 2.25 7.21
CA LEU A 32 0.98 2.00 6.16
C LEU A 32 -0.17 1.18 6.75
N VAL A 33 -1.31 1.83 7.01
CA VAL A 33 -2.47 1.17 7.63
C VAL A 33 -3.44 0.61 6.59
N GLY A 34 -3.40 1.13 5.36
CA GLY A 34 -4.17 0.55 4.28
C GLY A 34 -3.69 0.91 2.89
N VAL A 35 -4.07 0.07 1.94
CA VAL A 35 -3.62 0.16 0.55
C VAL A 35 -4.75 -0.18 -0.42
N ALA A 36 -4.86 0.57 -1.51
CA ALA A 36 -5.80 0.26 -2.59
C ALA A 36 -5.10 0.24 -3.95
N ALA A 37 -5.46 -0.69 -4.82
CA ALA A 37 -5.02 -0.69 -6.22
C ALA A 37 -6.16 -0.99 -7.19
N GLY A 38 -5.95 -0.56 -8.44
CA GLY A 38 -6.92 -0.72 -9.52
C GLY A 38 -6.87 -2.11 -10.15
N LYS A 39 -6.18 -2.21 -11.29
CA LYS A 39 -6.07 -3.45 -12.09
C LYS A 39 -4.82 -4.30 -11.77
N ARG A 40 -3.84 -3.71 -11.08
CA ARG A 40 -2.50 -4.31 -10.88
C ARG A 40 -2.40 -5.03 -9.53
N HIS A 41 -3.16 -6.12 -9.46
CA HIS A 41 -3.29 -7.02 -8.32
C HIS A 41 -1.96 -7.61 -7.82
N ALA A 42 -1.05 -8.02 -8.72
CA ALA A 42 0.25 -8.59 -8.32
C ALA A 42 1.11 -7.59 -7.52
N GLU A 43 1.15 -6.32 -7.94
CA GLU A 43 1.86 -5.25 -7.23
C GLU A 43 1.24 -4.99 -5.85
N LEU A 44 -0.09 -5.02 -5.75
CA LEU A 44 -0.78 -4.88 -4.47
C LEU A 44 -0.45 -6.03 -3.52
N ILE A 45 -0.43 -7.27 -4.01
CA ILE A 45 -0.10 -8.45 -3.19
C ILE A 45 1.34 -8.33 -2.66
N ALA A 46 2.29 -7.90 -3.50
CA ALA A 46 3.66 -7.66 -3.06
C ALA A 46 3.71 -6.59 -1.95
N CYS A 47 3.01 -5.47 -2.13
CA CYS A 47 2.91 -4.42 -1.13
C CYS A 47 2.27 -4.92 0.19
N VAL A 48 1.20 -5.71 0.12
CA VAL A 48 0.53 -6.25 1.32
C VAL A 48 1.45 -7.23 2.06
N LYS A 49 2.19 -8.07 1.34
CA LYS A 49 3.18 -8.99 1.95
C LYS A 49 4.30 -8.23 2.65
N GLU A 50 4.74 -7.14 2.07
CA GLU A 50 5.84 -6.31 2.59
C GLU A 50 5.41 -5.49 3.81
N PHE A 51 4.36 -4.69 3.69
CA PHE A 51 3.98 -3.69 4.70
C PHE A 51 2.95 -4.19 5.70
N ARG A 52 2.29 -5.31 5.42
CA ARG A 52 1.20 -5.91 6.22
C ARG A 52 0.18 -4.86 6.71
N PRO A 53 -0.40 -4.06 5.82
CA PRO A 53 -1.42 -3.10 6.19
C PRO A 53 -2.65 -3.80 6.77
N GLN A 54 -3.38 -3.10 7.64
CA GLN A 54 -4.61 -3.61 8.26
C GLN A 54 -5.73 -3.79 7.23
N VAL A 55 -5.73 -2.97 6.18
CA VAL A 55 -6.76 -2.98 5.13
C VAL A 55 -6.13 -3.00 3.74
N ALA A 56 -6.61 -3.87 2.87
CA ALA A 56 -6.26 -3.87 1.45
C ALA A 56 -7.53 -3.88 0.59
N ALA A 57 -7.59 -3.04 -0.44
CA ALA A 57 -8.74 -2.95 -1.34
C ALA A 57 -8.32 -3.08 -2.81
N LEU A 58 -9.12 -3.80 -3.58
CA LEU A 58 -9.02 -3.87 -5.04
C LEU A 58 -10.29 -3.31 -5.64
N THR A 59 -10.17 -2.44 -6.64
CA THR A 59 -11.36 -1.90 -7.33
C THR A 59 -12.03 -2.93 -8.23
N ASN A 60 -11.34 -4.01 -8.59
CA ASN A 60 -11.91 -5.10 -9.36
C ASN A 60 -12.29 -6.27 -8.44
N ALA A 61 -13.59 -6.52 -8.29
CA ALA A 61 -14.12 -7.62 -7.49
C ALA A 61 -13.61 -9.00 -7.94
N ALA A 62 -13.33 -9.19 -9.23
CA ALA A 62 -12.79 -10.46 -9.75
C ALA A 62 -11.34 -10.72 -9.32
N ALA A 63 -10.61 -9.68 -8.89
CA ALA A 63 -9.23 -9.78 -8.43
C ALA A 63 -9.11 -9.95 -6.90
N ALA A 64 -10.22 -9.83 -6.16
CA ALA A 64 -10.28 -10.01 -4.71
C ALA A 64 -10.50 -11.49 -4.33
N LYS A 65 -9.63 -12.38 -4.83
CA LYS A 65 -9.63 -13.82 -4.53
C LYS A 65 -8.43 -14.20 -3.67
#